data_AF-A0AAV9CCG2-F1
#
_entry.id   AF-A0AAV9CCG2-F1
#
_cell.length_a   1.000
_cell.length_b   1.000
_cell.length_c   1.000
_cell.angle_alpha   90.00
_cell.angle_beta   90.00
_cell.angle_gamma   90.00
#
_symmetry.space_group_name_H-M   'P 1'
#
loop_
_entity.id
_entity.type
_entity.pdbx_description
1 polymer ?
#
loop_
_entity_poly.entity_id
_entity_poly.type
_entity_poly.pdbx_seq_one_letter_code
_entity_poly.pdbx_strand_id
1 'polypeptide(L)'
;MLRSFPTGVRNCYDIDISSGSGKGKGGKYLLRAGFFYGNYDGQNSSPEFDLYAGVNLWAAVRKIDNHTVFELIMVAQTNTVSVCLVNKDTGTPYVSAIELRPLGDNLYPAATDNTSLTFQDRYNYAPAVTSEKIRKGEIRGGSFRLDNLEFTDVDVLQMTNNFEKEIGKGGFGTVYMGEKYDGTQVAVKRLKEMSQGSRMFLNEVLSM
;
A
#
# COMPACT_ATOMS: atom_id res chain seq x y z
N MET A 1 -7.81 -17.21 7.46
CA MET A 1 -9.25 -17.52 7.35
C MET A 1 -9.81 -16.68 6.21
N LEU A 2 -10.64 -17.23 5.34
CA LEU A 2 -11.26 -16.54 4.19
C LEU A 2 -12.78 -16.48 4.39
N ARG A 3 -13.43 -15.44 3.87
CA ARG A 3 -14.89 -15.36 3.76
C ARG A 3 -15.29 -15.25 2.30
N SER A 4 -16.26 -16.07 1.88
CA SER A 4 -16.87 -16.05 0.55
C SER A 4 -18.32 -15.54 0.61
N PHE A 5 -18.82 -15.07 -0.54
CA PHE A 5 -20.13 -14.44 -0.69
C PHE A 5 -20.93 -15.08 -1.82
N PRO A 6 -21.53 -16.27 -1.61
CA PRO A 6 -22.17 -17.05 -2.67
C PRO A 6 -23.49 -16.45 -3.16
N THR A 7 -24.02 -15.45 -2.46
CA THR A 7 -25.30 -14.81 -2.78
C THR A 7 -25.16 -13.29 -2.70
N GLY A 8 -26.05 -12.59 -3.38
CA GLY A 8 -26.05 -11.13 -3.45
C GLY A 8 -25.12 -10.59 -4.53
N VAL A 9 -25.59 -9.55 -5.21
CA VAL A 9 -24.80 -8.85 -6.24
C VAL A 9 -23.70 -8.00 -5.60
N ARG A 10 -23.96 -7.45 -4.41
CA ARG A 10 -23.05 -6.57 -3.68
C ARG A 10 -23.04 -6.96 -2.21
N ASN A 11 -21.86 -7.26 -1.69
CA ASN A 11 -21.65 -7.62 -0.30
C ASN A 11 -20.64 -6.65 0.32
N CYS A 12 -21.00 -6.00 1.42
CA CYS A 12 -20.20 -4.93 2.02
C CYS A 12 -19.83 -5.25 3.48
N TYR A 13 -18.63 -4.85 3.86
CA TYR A 13 -18.23 -4.67 5.25
C TYR A 13 -18.31 -3.19 5.60
N ASP A 14 -19.03 -2.87 6.67
CA ASP A 14 -19.11 -1.52 7.20
C ASP A 14 -18.23 -1.41 8.44
N ILE A 15 -17.16 -0.63 8.33
CA ILE A 15 -16.18 -0.43 9.40
C ILE A 15 -16.49 0.91 10.08
N ASP A 16 -16.96 0.85 11.33
CA ASP A 16 -17.14 2.04 12.15
C ASP A 16 -15.77 2.62 12.55
N ILE A 17 -15.57 3.90 12.23
CA ILE A 17 -14.36 4.66 12.54
C ILE A 17 -14.63 5.84 13.47
N SER A 18 -15.84 5.93 14.05
CA SER A 18 -16.22 6.95 15.03
C SER A 18 -15.57 6.79 16.40
N SER A 19 -15.06 5.60 16.70
CA SER A 19 -14.51 5.24 18.01
C SER A 19 -13.20 4.45 17.90
N GLY A 20 -12.50 4.28 19.03
CA GLY A 20 -11.21 3.57 19.09
C GLY A 20 -10.04 4.37 18.51
N SER A 21 -9.16 3.72 17.76
CA SER A 21 -8.01 4.34 17.08
C SER A 21 -8.37 5.01 15.74
N GLY A 22 -9.65 5.04 15.38
CA GLY A 22 -10.16 5.73 14.21
C GLY A 22 -10.05 7.25 14.35
N LYS A 23 -9.73 7.94 13.25
CA LYS A 23 -9.73 9.41 13.16
C LYS A 23 -11.10 9.99 12.79
N GLY A 24 -12.14 9.15 12.65
CA GLY A 24 -13.47 9.54 12.20
C GLY A 24 -13.51 10.13 10.79
N LYS A 25 -14.66 10.75 10.48
CA LYS A 25 -14.85 11.57 9.27
C LYS A 25 -13.74 12.61 9.15
N GLY A 26 -13.20 12.76 7.94
CA GLY A 26 -12.06 13.63 7.63
C GLY A 26 -10.70 12.98 7.92
N GLY A 27 -10.67 11.84 8.59
CA GLY A 27 -9.47 11.06 8.80
C GLY A 27 -8.90 10.50 7.50
N LYS A 28 -7.57 10.49 7.37
CA LYS A 28 -6.86 9.83 6.27
C LYS A 28 -6.49 8.40 6.65
N TYR A 29 -6.70 7.47 5.74
CA TYR A 29 -6.51 6.04 5.99
C TYR A 29 -5.79 5.35 4.83
N LEU A 30 -4.97 4.36 5.19
CA LEU A 30 -4.54 3.29 4.29
C LEU A 30 -5.53 2.13 4.45
N LEU A 31 -6.26 1.82 3.40
CA LEU A 31 -7.17 0.68 3.30
C LEU A 31 -6.50 -0.39 2.45
N ARG A 32 -6.49 -1.64 2.93
CA ARG A 32 -5.92 -2.79 2.22
C ARG A 32 -6.90 -3.94 2.20
N ALA A 33 -7.00 -4.62 1.06
CA ALA A 33 -7.80 -5.82 0.89
C ALA A 33 -6.92 -6.94 0.34
N GLY A 34 -6.77 -8.01 1.12
CA GLY A 34 -5.95 -9.16 0.79
C GLY A 34 -6.79 -10.34 0.30
N PHE A 35 -6.31 -10.99 -0.76
CA PHE A 35 -6.97 -12.09 -1.43
C PHE A 35 -5.99 -13.26 -1.59
N PHE A 36 -6.32 -14.37 -0.94
CA PHE A 36 -5.67 -15.67 -1.09
C PHE A 36 -6.73 -16.65 -1.58
N TYR A 37 -6.66 -17.05 -2.85
CA TYR A 37 -7.70 -17.91 -3.45
C TYR A 37 -7.75 -19.28 -2.78
N GLY A 38 -6.59 -19.94 -2.68
CA GLY A 38 -6.44 -21.26 -2.06
C GLY A 38 -7.36 -22.35 -2.63
N ASN A 39 -7.94 -22.14 -3.83
CA ASN A 39 -8.96 -23.01 -4.41
C ASN A 39 -10.13 -23.31 -3.45
N TYR A 40 -10.62 -22.30 -2.74
CA TYR A 40 -11.61 -22.48 -1.68
C TYR A 40 -12.95 -23.09 -2.16
N ASP A 41 -13.27 -22.96 -3.45
CA ASP A 41 -14.50 -23.45 -4.10
C ASP A 41 -14.28 -24.71 -4.95
N GLY A 42 -13.05 -25.22 -5.04
CA GLY A 42 -12.72 -26.41 -5.82
C GLY A 42 -12.71 -26.23 -7.33
N GLN A 43 -12.90 -25.02 -7.87
CA GLN A 43 -13.02 -24.77 -9.31
C GLN A 43 -11.68 -24.59 -10.03
N ASN A 44 -10.58 -24.45 -9.30
CA ASN A 44 -9.24 -24.15 -9.83
C ASN A 44 -9.18 -22.91 -10.74
N SER A 45 -10.14 -21.99 -10.56
CA SER A 45 -10.28 -20.78 -11.37
C SER A 45 -10.73 -19.65 -10.46
N SER A 46 -9.88 -18.65 -10.29
CA SER A 46 -10.21 -17.50 -9.44
C SER A 46 -11.35 -16.69 -10.07
N PRO A 47 -12.41 -16.37 -9.31
CA PRO A 47 -13.53 -15.56 -9.79
C PRO A 47 -13.12 -14.11 -10.03
N GLU A 48 -13.78 -13.45 -10.97
CA GLU A 48 -13.67 -12.00 -11.20
C GLU A 48 -14.80 -11.24 -10.53
N PHE A 49 -14.45 -10.18 -9.81
CA PHE A 49 -15.39 -9.29 -9.14
C PHE A 49 -14.79 -7.91 -8.95
N ASP A 50 -15.61 -6.92 -8.64
CA ASP A 50 -15.12 -5.57 -8.39
C ASP A 50 -15.04 -5.27 -6.89
N LEU A 51 -14.02 -4.52 -6.52
CA LEU A 51 -13.81 -3.99 -5.19
C LEU A 51 -14.16 -2.50 -5.18
N TYR A 52 -14.99 -2.10 -4.23
CA TYR A 52 -15.41 -0.72 -4.04
C TYR A 52 -15.07 -0.24 -2.63
N ALA A 53 -14.66 1.03 -2.54
CA ALA A 53 -14.59 1.78 -1.28
C ALA A 53 -15.75 2.78 -1.25
N GLY A 54 -16.78 2.49 -0.46
CA GLY A 54 -18.07 3.18 -0.54
C GLY A 54 -18.69 2.98 -1.92
N VAL A 55 -18.98 4.09 -2.61
CA VAL A 55 -19.54 4.08 -3.97
C VAL A 55 -18.46 4.10 -5.07
N ASN A 56 -17.21 4.33 -4.71
CA ASN A 56 -16.12 4.49 -5.67
C ASN A 56 -15.52 3.14 -6.04
N LEU A 57 -15.36 2.89 -7.34
CA LEU A 57 -14.61 1.72 -7.83
C LEU A 57 -13.17 1.87 -7.37
N TRP A 58 -12.68 0.88 -6.63
CA TRP A 58 -11.31 0.84 -6.16
C TRP A 58 -10.45 -0.04 -7.08
N ALA A 59 -10.89 -1.27 -7.36
CA ALA A 59 -10.14 -2.18 -8.23
C ALA A 59 -11.05 -3.24 -8.87
N ALA A 60 -10.63 -3.75 -10.03
CA ALA A 60 -11.18 -4.98 -10.59
C ALA A 60 -10.29 -6.15 -10.15
N VAL A 61 -10.86 -7.08 -9.39
CA VAL A 61 -10.18 -8.28 -8.94
C VAL A 61 -10.24 -9.31 -10.06
N ARG A 62 -9.11 -9.56 -10.71
CA ARG A 62 -8.98 -10.47 -11.85
C ARG A 62 -7.67 -11.25 -11.75
N LYS A 63 -7.68 -12.51 -12.16
CA LYS A 63 -6.49 -13.39 -12.24
C LYS A 63 -5.58 -13.23 -11.01
N ILE A 64 -6.13 -13.56 -9.84
CA ILE A 64 -5.38 -13.48 -8.59
C ILE A 64 -4.32 -14.60 -8.59
N ASP A 65 -3.05 -14.24 -8.38
CA ASP A 65 -2.00 -15.19 -8.01
C ASP A 65 -2.31 -15.83 -6.63
N ASN A 66 -1.41 -16.64 -6.08
CA ASN A 66 -1.63 -17.23 -4.75
C ASN A 66 -1.92 -16.17 -3.66
N HIS A 67 -1.35 -14.95 -3.76
CA HIS A 67 -1.60 -13.85 -2.82
C HIS A 67 -1.59 -12.50 -3.54
N THR A 68 -2.69 -11.75 -3.48
CA THR A 68 -2.78 -10.39 -4.03
C THR A 68 -3.34 -9.44 -2.97
N VAL A 69 -2.73 -8.26 -2.85
CA VAL A 69 -3.19 -7.20 -1.94
C VAL A 69 -3.45 -5.95 -2.76
N PHE A 70 -4.66 -5.40 -2.64
CA PHE A 70 -5.00 -4.09 -3.16
C PHE A 70 -4.86 -3.06 -2.05
N GLU A 71 -4.38 -1.86 -2.38
CA GLU A 71 -4.27 -0.77 -1.42
C GLU A 71 -4.86 0.54 -1.96
N LEU A 72 -5.43 1.31 -1.03
CA LEU A 72 -6.03 2.62 -1.27
C LEU A 72 -5.64 3.56 -0.15
N ILE A 73 -5.23 4.77 -0.50
CA ILE A 73 -5.17 5.89 0.44
C ILE A 73 -6.39 6.76 0.19
N MET A 74 -7.21 6.96 1.22
CA MET A 74 -8.45 7.74 1.14
C MET A 74 -8.66 8.62 2.36
N VAL A 75 -9.43 9.69 2.19
CA VAL A 75 -9.99 10.48 3.29
C VAL A 75 -11.43 10.06 3.52
N ALA A 76 -11.78 9.71 4.76
CA ALA A 76 -13.10 9.21 5.08
C ALA A 76 -14.16 10.33 5.00
N GLN A 77 -15.19 10.14 4.19
CA GLN A 77 -16.27 11.11 4.01
C GLN A 77 -17.35 11.02 5.10
N THR A 78 -17.42 9.87 5.79
CA THR A 78 -18.36 9.61 6.89
C THR A 78 -17.63 8.91 8.04
N ASN A 79 -18.33 8.60 9.13
CA ASN A 79 -17.80 7.80 10.24
C ASN A 79 -17.84 6.28 9.98
N THR A 80 -18.15 5.87 8.75
CA THR A 80 -18.15 4.47 8.34
C THR A 80 -17.40 4.34 7.02
N VAL A 81 -16.49 3.38 6.95
CA VAL A 81 -15.82 2.99 5.70
C VAL A 81 -16.41 1.67 5.23
N SER A 82 -17.11 1.69 4.10
CA SER A 82 -17.68 0.50 3.48
C SER A 82 -16.70 -0.10 2.47
N VAL A 83 -16.40 -1.39 2.58
CA VAL A 83 -15.62 -2.14 1.59
C VAL A 83 -16.54 -3.16 0.96
N CYS A 84 -16.84 -3.01 -0.33
CA CYS A 84 -17.83 -3.83 -1.03
C CYS A 84 -17.20 -4.67 -2.14
N LEU A 85 -17.60 -5.95 -2.18
CA LEU A 85 -17.30 -6.88 -3.25
C LEU A 85 -18.55 -7.01 -4.13
N VAL A 86 -18.42 -6.73 -5.42
CA VAL A 86 -19.52 -6.75 -6.39
C VAL A 86 -19.30 -7.87 -7.39
N ASN A 87 -20.21 -8.84 -7.40
CA ASN A 87 -20.13 -10.01 -8.25
C ASN A 87 -20.31 -9.64 -9.74
N LYS A 88 -19.57 -10.32 -10.62
CA LYS A 88 -19.68 -10.24 -12.09
C LYS A 88 -20.22 -11.52 -12.72
N ASP A 89 -20.79 -12.40 -11.91
CA ASP A 89 -21.34 -13.70 -12.33
C ASP A 89 -20.30 -14.65 -12.94
N THR A 90 -19.02 -14.47 -12.57
CA THR A 90 -17.90 -15.33 -13.00
C THR A 90 -17.48 -16.33 -11.93
N GLY A 91 -18.12 -16.28 -10.75
CA GLY A 91 -17.92 -17.18 -9.62
C GLY A 91 -18.31 -16.48 -8.32
N THR A 92 -17.78 -16.96 -7.19
CA THR A 92 -18.15 -16.43 -5.86
C THR A 92 -17.12 -15.40 -5.37
N PRO A 93 -17.48 -14.13 -5.10
CA PRO A 93 -16.55 -13.17 -4.50
C PRO A 93 -16.07 -13.63 -3.12
N TYR A 94 -14.83 -13.29 -2.77
CA TYR A 94 -14.24 -13.66 -1.48
C TYR A 94 -13.24 -12.62 -1.02
N VAL A 95 -12.96 -12.58 0.29
CA VAL A 95 -11.87 -11.77 0.88
C VAL A 95 -11.17 -12.55 1.98
N SER A 96 -9.86 -12.40 2.08
CA SER A 96 -9.05 -13.07 3.11
C SER A 96 -8.72 -12.13 4.27
N ALA A 97 -8.50 -10.84 3.98
CA ALA A 97 -8.25 -9.82 4.99
C ALA A 97 -8.71 -8.44 4.52
N ILE A 98 -9.21 -7.62 5.44
CA ILE A 98 -9.42 -6.19 5.26
C ILE A 98 -8.69 -5.49 6.40
N GLU A 99 -7.78 -4.59 6.06
CA GLU A 99 -7.02 -3.78 7.02
C GLU A 99 -7.35 -2.31 6.78
N LEU A 100 -7.67 -1.59 7.85
CA LEU A 100 -7.86 -0.14 7.81
C LEU A 100 -6.93 0.51 8.83
N ARG A 101 -5.97 1.31 8.35
CA ARG A 101 -4.94 1.92 9.19
C ARG A 101 -5.01 3.44 9.11
N PRO A 102 -5.15 4.15 10.24
CA PRO A 102 -5.11 5.62 10.23
C PRO A 102 -3.73 6.13 9.82
N LEU A 103 -3.71 7.22 9.06
CA LEU A 103 -2.51 7.93 8.62
C LEU A 103 -2.44 9.31 9.27
N GLY A 104 -1.22 9.86 9.38
CA GLY A 104 -1.01 11.26 9.74
C GLY A 104 -1.58 12.19 8.68
N ASP A 105 -2.17 13.32 9.08
CA ASP A 105 -2.92 14.20 8.16
C ASP A 105 -2.03 14.78 7.06
N ASN A 106 -0.77 15.06 7.40
CA ASN A 106 0.24 15.60 6.49
C ASN A 106 0.83 14.56 5.54
N LEU A 107 0.57 13.26 5.72
CA LEU A 107 1.08 12.21 4.82
C LEU A 107 0.20 12.15 3.57
N TYR A 108 0.80 12.17 2.38
CA TYR A 108 0.08 12.08 1.10
C TYR A 108 -0.98 13.19 0.95
N PRO A 109 -0.57 14.47 0.83
CA PRO A 109 -1.48 15.61 0.71
C PRO A 109 -2.31 15.58 -0.59
N ALA A 110 -1.88 14.83 -1.60
CA ALA A 110 -2.66 14.59 -2.82
C ALA A 110 -3.93 13.75 -2.57
N ALA A 111 -4.00 13.00 -1.47
CA ALA A 111 -5.22 12.32 -1.05
C ALA A 111 -6.13 13.29 -0.28
N THR A 112 -7.31 13.54 -0.84
CA THR A 112 -8.36 14.43 -0.33
C THR A 112 -9.67 13.65 -0.16
N ASP A 113 -10.74 14.33 0.25
CA ASP A 113 -12.09 13.75 0.35
C ASP A 113 -12.68 13.34 -1.01
N ASN A 114 -12.25 13.98 -2.09
CA ASN A 114 -12.65 13.69 -3.47
C ASN A 114 -11.59 12.96 -4.31
N THR A 115 -10.36 12.79 -3.80
CA THR A 115 -9.26 12.15 -4.52
C THR A 115 -8.61 11.09 -3.66
N SER A 116 -8.65 9.84 -4.13
CA SER A 116 -7.95 8.72 -3.52
C SER A 116 -6.71 8.33 -4.32
N LEU A 117 -5.72 7.74 -3.66
CA LEU A 117 -4.51 7.22 -4.32
C LEU A 117 -4.55 5.70 -4.29
N THR A 118 -4.51 5.07 -5.46
CA THR A 118 -4.36 3.62 -5.59
C THR A 118 -2.89 3.25 -5.57
N PHE A 119 -2.56 2.12 -4.96
CA PHE A 119 -1.21 1.58 -5.05
C PHE A 119 -0.91 1.13 -6.49
N GLN A 120 0.29 1.45 -6.96
CA GLN A 120 0.81 1.00 -8.24
C GLN A 120 1.99 0.06 -7.99
N ASP A 121 3.11 0.60 -7.51
CA ASP A 121 4.30 -0.18 -7.18
C ASP A 121 5.01 0.39 -5.94
N ARG A 122 5.83 -0.44 -5.29
CA ARG A 122 6.74 -0.05 -4.21
C ARG A 122 8.12 -0.63 -4.49
N TYR A 123 9.11 0.24 -4.52
CA TYR A 123 10.50 -0.15 -4.71
C TYR A 123 11.31 0.14 -3.46
N ASN A 124 12.10 -0.84 -3.06
CA ASN A 124 13.08 -0.67 -2.00
C ASN A 124 14.40 -0.27 -2.62
N TYR A 125 14.76 1.00 -2.47
CA TYR A 125 16.10 1.47 -2.79
C TYR A 125 17.02 1.08 -1.64
N ALA A 126 18.05 0.29 -1.93
CA ALA A 126 19.13 0.06 -0.99
C ALA A 126 19.71 1.42 -0.54
N PRO A 127 20.20 1.54 0.71
CA PRO A 127 20.85 2.78 1.12
C PRO A 127 21.98 3.08 0.15
N ALA A 128 22.15 4.36 -0.22
CA ALA A 128 23.31 4.84 -0.96
C ALA A 128 24.56 4.28 -0.28
N VAL A 129 25.15 3.25 -0.87
CA VAL A 129 26.33 2.63 -0.30
C VAL A 129 27.47 3.60 -0.64
N THR A 130 27.72 4.55 0.26
CA THR A 130 28.90 5.40 0.16
C THR A 130 30.11 4.48 0.09
N SER A 131 30.95 4.68 -0.93
CA SER A 131 32.22 3.95 -1.13
C SER A 131 33.08 3.89 0.14
N GLU A 132 32.92 4.85 1.04
CA GLU A 132 33.56 4.92 2.35
C GLU A 132 33.11 3.83 3.35
N LYS A 133 31.83 3.42 3.34
CA LYS A 133 31.30 2.36 4.24
C LYS A 133 31.68 0.96 3.79
N ILE A 134 31.80 0.72 2.47
CA ILE A 134 32.38 -0.53 1.93
C ILE A 134 33.86 -0.62 2.35
N ARG A 135 34.60 0.48 2.20
CA ARG A 135 36.04 0.52 2.48
C ARG A 135 36.37 0.33 3.96
N LYS A 136 35.46 0.69 4.88
CA LYS A 136 35.60 0.51 6.33
C LYS A 136 35.14 -0.87 6.84
N GLY A 137 34.55 -1.73 6.00
CA GLY A 137 34.20 -3.10 6.39
C GLY A 137 33.11 -3.23 7.48
N GLU A 138 32.33 -2.17 7.72
CA GLU A 138 31.32 -2.11 8.80
C GLU A 138 30.02 -2.87 8.47
N ILE A 139 29.86 -3.37 7.25
CA ILE A 139 28.72 -4.22 6.87
C ILE A 139 29.12 -5.68 6.95
N ARG A 140 28.89 -6.31 8.11
CA ARG A 140 28.82 -7.76 8.27
C ARG A 140 27.38 -8.15 8.59
N GLY A 141 26.59 -8.46 7.57
CA GLY A 141 25.26 -9.05 7.78
C GLY A 141 24.30 -8.84 6.63
N GLY A 142 23.94 -9.95 5.97
CA GLY A 142 22.84 -10.04 5.02
C GLY A 142 23.24 -9.69 3.59
N SER A 143 23.30 -10.71 2.72
CA SER A 143 23.27 -10.51 1.28
C SER A 143 21.95 -9.80 0.91
N PHE A 144 21.98 -8.46 0.82
CA PHE A 144 20.94 -7.72 0.13
C PHE A 144 21.05 -8.13 -1.34
N ARG A 145 20.06 -8.88 -1.84
CA ARG A 145 19.96 -9.19 -3.27
C ARG A 145 19.76 -7.86 -4.02
N LEU A 146 20.83 -7.41 -4.69
CA LEU A 146 20.85 -6.20 -5.52
C LEU A 146 20.07 -6.39 -6.84
N ASP A 147 19.61 -7.61 -7.12
CA ASP A 147 19.03 -8.02 -8.40
C ASP A 147 17.62 -7.44 -8.67
N ASN A 148 17.03 -6.70 -7.72
CA ASN A 148 15.71 -6.07 -7.83
C ASN A 148 15.73 -4.52 -7.72
N LEU A 149 16.89 -3.87 -7.85
CA LEU A 149 16.97 -2.40 -7.89
C LEU A 149 16.56 -1.89 -9.27
N GLU A 150 15.29 -1.51 -9.41
CA GLU A 150 14.76 -0.92 -10.65
C GLU A 150 15.25 0.52 -10.89
N PHE A 151 15.63 1.25 -9.82
CA PHE A 151 16.16 2.61 -9.95
C PHE A 151 17.41 2.83 -9.11
N THR A 152 18.30 3.69 -9.62
CA THR A 152 19.56 4.08 -8.98
C THR A 152 19.36 5.29 -8.05
N ASP A 153 20.36 5.59 -7.21
CA ASP A 153 20.36 6.82 -6.41
C ASP A 153 20.22 8.08 -7.29
N VAL A 154 20.78 8.05 -8.51
CA VAL A 154 20.69 9.16 -9.48
C VAL A 154 19.25 9.34 -9.94
N ASP A 155 18.56 8.25 -10.28
CA ASP A 155 17.15 8.29 -10.68
C ASP A 155 16.29 8.87 -9.56
N VAL A 156 16.51 8.42 -8.31
CA VAL A 156 15.74 8.92 -7.16
C VAL A 156 15.99 10.42 -6.94
N LEU A 157 17.23 10.89 -7.08
CA LEU A 157 17.57 12.30 -6.98
C LEU A 157 16.90 13.12 -8.08
N GLN A 158 16.90 12.63 -9.33
CA GLN A 158 16.25 13.30 -10.44
C GLN A 158 14.73 13.35 -10.28
N MET A 159 14.10 12.21 -9.97
CA MET A 159 12.65 12.12 -9.78
C MET A 159 12.13 13.04 -8.68
N THR A 160 12.90 13.23 -7.61
CA THR A 160 12.49 14.03 -6.44
C THR A 160 12.97 15.47 -6.49
N ASN A 161 13.64 15.90 -7.57
CA ASN A 161 14.36 17.17 -7.66
C ASN A 161 15.23 17.41 -6.42
N ASN A 162 16.10 16.46 -6.10
CA ASN A 162 16.95 16.45 -4.90
C ASN A 162 16.15 16.58 -3.59
N PHE A 163 15.04 15.84 -3.48
CA PHE A 163 14.16 15.82 -2.31
C PHE A 163 13.57 17.19 -1.93
N GLU A 164 13.25 18.03 -2.90
CA GLU A 164 12.77 19.40 -2.68
C GLU A 164 11.40 19.43 -1.97
N LYS A 165 10.45 18.59 -2.42
CA LYS A 165 9.06 18.66 -1.98
C LYS A 165 8.71 17.55 -0.99
N GLU A 166 8.78 17.85 0.29
CA GLU A 166 8.29 16.98 1.35
C GLU A 166 6.75 16.87 1.33
N ILE A 167 6.23 15.65 1.42
CA ILE A 167 4.80 15.33 1.48
C ILE A 167 4.42 14.50 2.70
N GLY A 168 5.30 14.48 3.70
CA GLY A 168 4.98 14.09 5.06
C GLY A 168 6.14 13.43 5.80
N LYS A 169 6.02 13.37 7.13
CA LYS A 169 7.02 12.82 8.05
C LYS A 169 6.38 11.82 8.98
N GLY A 170 7.09 10.74 9.26
CA GLY A 170 6.72 9.74 10.26
C GLY A 170 7.93 9.28 11.07
N GLY A 171 7.71 8.38 12.04
CA GLY A 171 8.78 7.88 12.93
C GLY A 171 9.95 7.21 12.22
N PHE A 172 9.74 6.74 10.98
CA PHE A 172 10.74 6.00 10.21
C PHE A 172 11.38 6.81 9.06
N GLY A 173 11.01 8.07 8.87
CA GLY A 173 11.59 8.89 7.80
C GLY A 173 10.65 9.94 7.23
N THR A 174 11.13 10.58 6.16
CA THR A 174 10.43 11.65 5.43
C THR A 174 10.02 11.14 4.05
N VAL A 175 8.80 11.45 3.63
CA VAL A 175 8.27 11.13 2.31
C VAL A 175 8.32 12.37 1.44
N TYR A 176 8.83 12.25 0.23
CA TYR A 176 8.95 13.31 -0.77
C TYR A 176 8.11 13.00 -2.00
N MET A 177 7.58 14.04 -2.63
CA MET A 177 6.97 13.92 -3.95
C MET A 177 8.09 13.74 -4.98
N GLY A 178 7.86 12.86 -5.94
CA GLY A 178 8.65 12.80 -7.15
C GLY A 178 7.80 12.55 -8.38
N GLU A 179 8.43 12.59 -9.53
CA GLU A 179 7.82 12.32 -10.84
C GLU A 179 8.74 11.40 -11.63
N LYS A 180 8.21 10.27 -12.14
CA LYS A 180 8.93 9.39 -13.07
C LYS A 180 9.10 10.08 -14.42
N TYR A 181 10.00 9.56 -15.27
CA TYR A 181 10.21 10.08 -16.63
C TYR A 181 8.96 10.06 -17.52
N ASP A 182 7.98 9.21 -17.22
CA ASP A 182 6.70 9.11 -17.93
C ASP A 182 5.63 10.08 -17.40
N GLY A 183 5.97 10.95 -16.44
CA GLY A 183 5.06 11.90 -15.81
C GLY A 183 4.25 11.33 -14.64
N THR A 184 4.44 10.05 -14.28
CA THR A 184 3.74 9.44 -13.15
C THR A 184 4.24 10.04 -11.82
N GLN A 185 3.31 10.60 -11.04
CA GLN A 185 3.62 11.11 -9.71
C GLN A 185 3.84 9.96 -8.71
N VAL A 186 4.93 10.04 -7.95
CA VAL A 186 5.34 9.00 -6.99
C VAL A 186 5.65 9.60 -5.62
N ALA A 187 5.57 8.75 -4.59
CA ALA A 187 5.99 9.09 -3.24
C ALA A 187 7.29 8.33 -2.90
N VAL A 188 8.35 9.07 -2.58
CA VAL A 188 9.66 8.50 -2.22
C VAL A 188 9.89 8.67 -0.72
N LYS A 189 9.92 7.56 0.03
CA LYS A 189 10.21 7.58 1.46
C LYS A 189 11.72 7.43 1.70
N ARG A 190 12.35 8.47 2.24
CA ARG A 190 13.74 8.47 2.67
C ARG A 190 13.83 8.19 4.17
N LEU A 191 14.62 7.18 4.55
CA LEU A 191 14.85 6.83 5.94
C LEU A 191 15.74 7.88 6.64
N LYS A 192 15.45 8.13 7.92
CA LYS A 192 16.40 8.82 8.81
C LYS A 192 17.55 7.84 9.12
N GLU A 193 18.77 8.34 9.34
CA GLU A 193 19.98 7.51 9.53
C GLU A 193 19.76 6.25 10.39
N MET A 194 20.48 5.18 10.04
CA MET A 194 20.38 3.84 10.62
C MET A 194 20.47 3.84 12.15
N SER A 195 19.32 3.86 12.81
CA SER A 195 19.16 3.53 14.22
C SER A 195 18.37 2.21 14.36
N GLN A 196 18.24 1.69 15.59
CA GLN A 196 17.58 0.41 15.92
C GLN A 196 16.18 0.21 15.30
N GLY A 197 15.49 1.28 14.86
CA GLY A 197 14.22 1.24 14.14
C GLY A 197 14.27 0.58 12.74
N SER A 198 15.46 0.33 12.19
CA SER A 198 15.65 -0.28 10.86
C SER A 198 15.11 -1.72 10.77
N ARG A 199 15.12 -2.48 11.89
CA ARG A 199 14.57 -3.85 11.94
C ARG A 199 13.04 -3.88 11.91
N MET A 200 12.37 -2.90 12.54
CA MET A 200 10.91 -2.79 12.49
C MET A 200 10.43 -2.37 11.09
N PHE A 201 11.18 -1.51 10.40
CA PHE A 201 10.90 -1.14 9.02
C PHE A 201 11.10 -2.30 8.03
N LEU A 202 12.16 -3.10 8.19
CA LEU A 202 12.31 -4.33 7.40
C LEU A 202 11.12 -5.27 7.60
N ASN A 203 10.54 -5.35 8.79
CA ASN A 203 9.31 -6.13 8.98
C ASN A 203 8.07 -5.50 8.30
N GLU A 204 7.93 -4.17 8.26
CA GLU A 204 6.85 -3.51 7.47
C GLU A 204 7.03 -3.72 5.96
N VAL A 205 8.27 -3.78 5.49
CA VAL A 205 8.62 -3.93 4.07
C VAL A 205 8.62 -5.38 3.61
N LEU A 206 9.02 -6.32 4.48
CA LEU A 206 9.13 -7.76 4.20
C LEU A 206 7.90 -8.56 4.65
N SER A 207 6.91 -7.95 5.31
CA SER A 207 5.60 -8.59 5.59
C SER A 207 4.60 -8.45 4.44
N MET A 208 5.09 -8.16 3.23
CA MET A 208 4.31 -8.22 1.98
C MET A 208 4.46 -9.58 1.32
#